data_AF-X1EIL6-F1
#
_entry.id   AF-X1EIL6-F1
#
_cell.length_a   1.000
_cell.length_b   1.000
_cell.length_c   1.000
_cell.angle_alpha   90.00
_cell.angle_beta   90.00
_cell.angle_gamma   90.00
#
_symmetry.space_group_name_H-M   'P 1'
#
loop_
_entity.id
_entity.type
_entity.pdbx_description
1 polymer ?
#
loop_
_entity_poly.entity_id
_entity_poly.type
_entity_poly.pdbx_seq_one_letter_code
_entity_poly.pdbx_strand_id
1 'polypeptide(L)'
;VDRKALMQFRERALNPEHPVTRGTAQNPDIFFQARESSNSFYSKVPEIVLDYMNKISKLTGREYKPFNYVGAKDAEYVIVAMGSVTDTIDETVQYLNKSGEKVGVVKVHLYRPFSTEFFLQSIPKTARKIAVLDRTKEPGATGDPLYLDVRDVFHEVGNKPIIVGGRYGLSSKDTTPGQIKAVFDNLKLAGPKNGFTIGINDDVTHTSLEVKEEIETAPEGTIRCKFWGLGSDGTVGANKNAIKIIGDNTDLYAQGYFAYDSKKSGGLTISHLRFGKNPIRSTYLISDADFVACHNQAYIGQYDLLKGLKDGGTFLLNCQWSDRDLDGKLPASIKKYLCGHNIDFYIIDATDIAAEIGLGSRINMIMQSAFFKLAKVIPLDDAVKYMKEAIKKTYGKKGEKIVQMNYQAVDKGIESLRKVKIPDSWKDAVEVEDVAEAQEPEFIKNILRV
;
A
#
# COMPACT_ATOMS: atom_id res chain seq x y z
N VAL A 1 17.99 8.15 27.38
CA VAL A 1 19.01 8.85 26.54
C VAL A 1 20.33 8.79 27.27
N ASP A 2 21.40 8.35 26.60
CA ASP A 2 22.75 8.34 27.19
C ASP A 2 23.27 9.78 27.37
N ARG A 3 23.27 10.25 28.63
CA ARG A 3 23.69 11.61 28.99
C ARG A 3 25.19 11.82 28.82
N LYS A 4 26.00 10.78 29.05
CA LYS A 4 27.46 10.86 28.92
C LYS A 4 27.85 11.00 27.46
N ALA A 5 27.30 10.17 26.57
CA ALA A 5 27.55 10.26 25.13
C ALA A 5 27.12 11.62 24.55
N LEU A 6 25.98 12.17 24.99
CA LEU A 6 25.51 13.49 24.59
C LEU A 6 26.46 14.62 25.04
N MET A 7 26.96 14.54 26.28
CA MET A 7 27.92 15.51 26.81
C MET A 7 29.24 15.45 26.03
N GLN A 8 29.78 14.25 25.82
CA GLN A 8 30.99 14.06 25.02
C GLN A 8 30.84 14.53 23.57
N PHE A 9 29.66 14.41 22.98
CA PHE A 9 29.37 14.98 21.66
C PHE A 9 29.48 16.51 21.68
N ARG A 10 28.96 17.17 22.71
CA ARG A 10 29.07 18.63 22.88
C ARG A 10 30.51 19.07 23.11
N GLU A 11 31.25 18.35 23.95
CA GLU A 11 32.67 18.63 24.23
C GLU A 11 33.55 18.53 22.98
N ARG A 12 33.23 17.64 22.03
CA ARG A 12 33.94 17.50 20.74
C ARG A 12 33.49 18.48 19.65
N ALA A 13 32.56 19.40 19.95
CA ALA A 13 32.10 20.38 18.99
C ALA A 13 33.22 21.40 18.66
N LEU A 14 33.12 22.04 17.49
CA LEU A 14 33.97 23.19 17.21
C LEU A 14 33.54 24.35 18.09
N ASN A 15 34.46 24.82 18.91
CA ASN A 15 34.29 25.98 19.77
C ASN A 15 35.62 26.73 19.84
N PRO A 16 35.66 28.05 19.65
CA PRO A 16 36.88 28.84 19.80
C PRO A 16 37.50 28.75 21.22
N GLU A 17 36.71 28.45 22.25
CA GLU A 17 37.22 28.28 23.63
C GLU A 17 37.98 26.97 23.84
N HIS A 18 37.78 25.98 22.96
CA HIS A 18 38.49 24.70 22.96
C HIS A 18 38.68 24.20 21.51
N PRO A 19 39.55 24.87 20.73
CA PRO A 19 39.62 24.68 19.29
C PRO A 19 40.27 23.34 18.92
N VAL A 20 39.83 22.76 17.80
CA VAL A 20 40.40 21.56 17.19
C VAL A 20 40.49 21.72 15.67
N THR A 21 41.51 21.14 15.06
CA THR A 21 41.62 21.05 13.59
C THR A 21 40.95 19.78 13.09
N ARG A 22 40.10 19.88 12.07
CA ARG A 22 39.40 18.74 11.44
C ARG A 22 39.42 18.89 9.93
N GLY A 23 39.36 17.78 9.19
CA GLY A 23 39.32 17.80 7.72
C GLY A 23 40.65 18.19 7.08
N THR A 24 41.77 17.79 7.68
CA THR A 24 43.12 18.00 7.11
C THR A 24 43.28 17.26 5.79
N ALA A 25 44.05 17.82 4.86
CA ALA A 25 44.57 17.07 3.71
C ALA A 25 45.66 16.11 4.21
N GLN A 26 45.62 14.86 3.76
CA GLN A 26 46.55 13.81 4.20
C GLN A 26 47.16 13.11 2.97
N ASN A 27 48.45 12.81 3.05
CA ASN A 27 49.17 12.05 2.03
C ASN A 27 48.98 10.54 2.23
N PRO A 28 49.43 9.70 1.27
CA PRO A 28 49.32 8.24 1.37
C PRO A 28 50.03 7.61 2.58
N ASP A 29 50.97 8.32 3.20
CA ASP A 29 51.76 7.88 4.36
C ASP A 29 50.91 7.65 5.62
N ILE A 30 49.80 8.38 5.80
CA ILE A 30 48.95 8.28 7.00
C ILE A 30 47.45 8.10 6.71
N PHE A 31 46.99 8.36 5.49
CA PHE A 31 45.56 8.38 5.18
C PHE A 31 44.89 7.03 5.45
N PHE A 32 45.53 5.92 5.09
CA PHE A 32 44.95 4.59 5.26
C PHE A 32 44.79 4.23 6.76
N GLN A 33 45.81 4.47 7.57
CA GLN A 33 45.77 4.25 9.02
C GLN A 33 44.70 5.12 9.69
N ALA A 34 44.57 6.38 9.27
CA ALA A 34 43.53 7.28 9.76
C ALA A 34 42.12 6.76 9.40
N ARG A 35 41.95 6.16 8.21
CA ARG A 35 40.66 5.58 7.80
C ARG A 35 40.26 4.37 8.65
N GLU A 36 41.19 3.45 8.89
CA GLU A 36 40.98 2.24 9.71
C GLU A 36 40.78 2.56 11.19
N SER A 37 41.23 3.72 11.68
CA SER A 37 41.04 4.14 13.08
C SER A 37 39.56 4.19 13.50
N SER A 38 38.65 4.35 12.53
CA SER A 38 37.20 4.40 12.77
C SER A 38 36.55 3.02 12.98
N ASN A 39 37.25 1.92 12.70
CA ASN A 39 36.69 0.55 12.73
C ASN A 39 36.06 0.19 14.08
N SER A 40 36.69 0.61 15.18
CA SER A 40 36.21 0.34 16.54
C SER A 40 34.85 0.99 16.86
N PHE A 41 34.46 2.03 16.12
CA PHE A 41 33.14 2.62 16.23
C PHE A 41 32.12 1.78 15.46
N TYR A 42 32.43 1.40 14.22
CA TYR A 42 31.55 0.60 13.37
C TYR A 42 31.26 -0.78 13.96
N SER A 43 32.25 -1.45 14.56
CA SER A 43 32.05 -2.77 15.18
C SER A 43 31.08 -2.74 16.36
N LYS A 44 30.94 -1.60 17.04
CA LYS A 44 30.02 -1.42 18.18
C LYS A 44 28.61 -1.01 17.76
N VAL A 45 28.41 -0.50 16.55
CA VAL A 45 27.09 0.02 16.09
C VAL A 45 26.00 -1.06 16.20
N PRO A 46 26.18 -2.32 15.74
CA PRO A 46 25.12 -3.32 15.82
C PRO A 46 24.60 -3.56 17.25
N GLU A 47 25.49 -3.68 18.23
CA GLU A 47 25.11 -3.87 19.63
C GLU A 47 24.42 -2.64 20.22
N ILE A 48 24.90 -1.43 19.90
CA ILE A 48 24.26 -0.18 20.33
C ILE A 48 22.84 -0.08 19.75
N VAL A 49 22.66 -0.42 18.48
CA VAL A 49 21.34 -0.42 17.83
C VAL A 49 20.42 -1.45 18.50
N LEU A 50 20.91 -2.67 18.76
CA LEU A 50 20.16 -3.71 19.45
C LEU A 50 19.74 -3.27 20.86
N ASP A 51 20.63 -2.65 21.63
CA ASP A 51 20.32 -2.12 22.97
C ASP A 51 19.18 -1.08 22.93
N TYR A 52 19.22 -0.14 21.99
CA TYR A 52 18.14 0.85 21.84
C TYR A 52 16.85 0.25 21.30
N MET A 53 16.92 -0.71 20.38
CA MET A 53 15.75 -1.47 19.92
C MET A 53 15.09 -2.21 21.08
N ASN A 54 15.86 -2.90 21.93
CA ASN A 54 15.36 -3.57 23.13
C ASN A 54 14.71 -2.59 24.12
N LYS A 55 15.29 -1.40 24.31
CA LYS A 55 14.70 -0.33 25.14
C LYS A 55 13.36 0.15 24.58
N ILE A 56 13.27 0.35 23.26
CA ILE A 56 12.01 0.73 22.60
C ILE A 56 10.98 -0.40 22.71
N SER A 57 11.40 -1.65 22.55
CA SER A 57 10.53 -2.81 22.70
C SER A 57 9.97 -2.93 24.11
N LYS A 58 10.80 -2.72 25.14
CA LYS A 58 10.35 -2.71 26.54
C LYS A 58 9.33 -1.60 26.81
N LEU A 59 9.50 -0.42 26.20
CA LEU A 59 8.60 0.72 26.41
C LEU A 59 7.26 0.58 25.67
N THR A 60 7.27 -0.07 24.51
CA THR A 60 6.15 -0.01 23.57
C THR A 60 5.44 -1.35 23.36
N GLY A 61 6.02 -2.44 23.86
CA GLY A 61 5.56 -3.81 23.60
C GLY A 61 5.86 -4.32 22.20
N ARG A 62 6.41 -3.49 21.29
CA ARG A 62 6.74 -3.88 19.91
C ARG A 62 8.17 -4.41 19.83
N GLU A 63 8.35 -5.67 19.46
CA GLU A 63 9.67 -6.28 19.35
C GLU A 63 10.42 -5.79 18.10
N TYR A 64 11.64 -5.27 18.28
CA TYR A 64 12.56 -4.87 17.22
C TYR A 64 13.93 -5.50 17.44
N LYS A 65 14.54 -5.94 16.35
CA LYS A 65 15.93 -6.44 16.28
C LYS A 65 16.56 -5.91 14.98
N PRO A 66 17.90 -5.94 14.84
CA PRO A 66 18.56 -5.67 13.56
C PRO A 66 17.98 -6.48 12.39
N PHE A 67 17.58 -7.72 12.69
CA PHE A 67 16.87 -8.63 11.80
C PHE A 67 15.74 -9.32 12.57
N ASN A 68 14.49 -9.18 12.11
CA ASN A 68 13.34 -9.84 12.73
C ASN A 68 12.85 -10.99 11.85
N TYR A 69 12.69 -12.17 12.43
CA TYR A 69 12.09 -13.32 11.75
C TYR A 69 10.59 -13.44 12.08
N VAL A 70 9.79 -13.74 11.08
CA VAL A 70 8.36 -14.10 11.21
C VAL A 70 8.06 -15.30 10.31
N GLY A 71 7.35 -16.30 10.83
CA GLY A 71 6.95 -17.49 10.07
C GLY A 71 7.00 -18.77 10.90
N ALA A 72 6.94 -19.91 10.23
CA ALA A 72 7.02 -21.21 10.86
C ALA A 72 8.38 -21.46 11.53
N LYS A 73 8.39 -21.97 12.76
CA LYS A 73 9.64 -22.29 13.47
C LYS A 73 10.51 -23.30 12.72
N ASP A 74 9.89 -24.17 11.92
CA ASP A 74 10.50 -25.18 11.08
C ASP A 74 10.45 -24.81 9.59
N ALA A 75 10.41 -23.51 9.26
CA ALA A 75 10.38 -23.06 7.88
C ALA A 75 11.52 -23.64 7.04
N GLU A 76 11.18 -24.11 5.83
CA GLU A 76 12.13 -24.63 4.84
C GLU A 76 12.46 -23.58 3.77
N TYR A 77 11.53 -22.63 3.54
CA TYR A 77 11.65 -21.57 2.55
C TYR A 77 11.54 -20.20 3.21
N VAL A 78 12.55 -19.35 3.03
CA VAL A 78 12.60 -18.04 3.69
C VAL A 78 12.79 -16.92 2.66
N ILE A 79 12.05 -15.84 2.80
CA ILE A 79 12.32 -14.59 2.08
C ILE A 79 13.13 -13.64 2.97
N VAL A 80 14.17 -13.00 2.44
CA VAL A 80 14.89 -11.90 3.09
C VAL A 80 14.57 -10.63 2.32
N ALA A 81 14.07 -9.61 3.01
CA ALA A 81 13.70 -8.34 2.36
C ALA A 81 13.84 -7.15 3.32
N MET A 82 13.83 -5.94 2.75
CA MET A 82 13.93 -4.68 3.47
C MET A 82 12.83 -3.71 3.04
N GLY A 83 12.35 -2.89 3.97
CA GLY A 83 11.36 -1.85 3.72
C GLY A 83 9.91 -2.35 3.77
N SER A 84 8.99 -1.62 3.16
CA SER A 84 7.54 -1.84 3.28
C SER A 84 7.08 -3.23 2.85
N VAL A 85 7.74 -3.84 1.85
CA VAL A 85 7.39 -5.17 1.34
C VAL A 85 7.39 -6.24 2.44
N THR A 86 8.17 -6.03 3.49
CA THR A 86 8.27 -6.98 4.60
C THR A 86 6.94 -7.18 5.33
N ASP A 87 6.03 -6.19 5.29
CA ASP A 87 4.68 -6.32 5.86
C ASP A 87 3.73 -7.09 4.93
N THR A 88 3.80 -6.87 3.60
CA THR A 88 3.09 -7.72 2.62
C THR A 88 3.56 -9.17 2.69
N ILE A 89 4.87 -9.39 2.81
CA ILE A 89 5.43 -10.74 2.92
C ILE A 89 5.01 -11.40 4.23
N ASP A 90 5.05 -10.68 5.36
CA ASP A 90 4.57 -11.18 6.66
C ASP A 90 3.09 -11.59 6.59
N GLU A 91 2.24 -10.73 6.02
CA GLU A 91 0.83 -11.04 5.80
C GLU A 91 0.63 -12.30 4.94
N THR A 92 1.41 -12.44 3.87
CA THR A 92 1.38 -13.62 2.99
C THR A 92 1.91 -14.88 3.69
N VAL A 93 2.97 -14.76 4.48
CA VAL A 93 3.54 -15.84 5.29
C VAL A 93 2.50 -16.35 6.29
N GLN A 94 1.81 -15.45 7.00
CA GLN A 94 0.74 -15.84 7.93
C GLN A 94 -0.40 -16.57 7.22
N TYR A 95 -0.81 -16.11 6.03
CA TYR A 95 -1.81 -16.79 5.22
C TYR A 95 -1.37 -18.20 4.83
N LEU A 96 -0.16 -18.35 4.30
CA LEU A 96 0.36 -19.65 3.86
C LEU A 96 0.62 -20.61 5.03
N ASN A 97 1.17 -20.14 6.16
CA ASN A 97 1.41 -20.96 7.34
C ASN A 97 0.10 -21.53 7.92
N LYS A 98 -1.04 -20.81 7.83
CA LYS A 98 -2.35 -21.36 8.23
C LYS A 98 -2.76 -22.59 7.42
N SER A 99 -2.29 -22.68 6.17
CA SER A 99 -2.48 -23.84 5.29
C SER A 99 -1.40 -24.93 5.46
N GLY A 100 -0.54 -24.82 6.49
CA GLY A 100 0.50 -25.79 6.79
C GLY A 100 1.82 -25.61 6.02
N GLU A 101 1.94 -24.53 5.23
CA GLU A 101 3.17 -24.23 4.49
C GLU A 101 4.31 -23.85 5.45
N LYS A 102 5.53 -24.33 5.16
CA LYS A 102 6.73 -24.10 5.96
C LYS A 102 7.54 -22.91 5.46
N VAL A 103 6.91 -21.74 5.48
CA VAL A 103 7.47 -20.48 4.97
C VAL A 103 7.76 -19.49 6.09
N GLY A 104 8.68 -18.55 5.82
CA GLY A 104 8.95 -17.41 6.70
C GLY A 104 9.64 -16.25 6.01
N VAL A 105 9.85 -15.17 6.75
CA VAL A 105 10.49 -13.95 6.30
C VAL A 105 11.45 -13.41 7.34
N VAL A 106 12.61 -12.94 6.89
CA VAL A 106 13.54 -12.11 7.67
C VAL A 106 13.39 -10.66 7.21
N LYS A 107 12.96 -9.79 8.12
CA LYS A 107 12.85 -8.35 7.95
C LYS A 107 14.17 -7.70 8.32
N VAL A 108 14.83 -7.06 7.37
CA VAL A 108 16.09 -6.33 7.60
C VAL A 108 15.77 -4.91 8.09
N HIS A 109 16.21 -4.57 9.31
CA HIS A 109 16.06 -3.24 9.89
C HIS A 109 17.37 -2.45 9.93
N LEU A 110 18.49 -3.12 10.26
CA LEU A 110 19.83 -2.53 10.21
C LEU A 110 20.61 -3.11 9.01
N TYR A 111 20.57 -2.42 7.88
CA TYR A 111 21.30 -2.85 6.68
C TYR A 111 22.81 -2.62 6.77
N ARG A 112 23.23 -1.52 7.40
CA ARG A 112 24.65 -1.17 7.60
C ARG A 112 24.91 -0.60 8.99
N PRO A 113 25.96 -1.06 9.69
CA PRO A 113 26.80 -2.22 9.39
C PRO A 113 25.99 -3.53 9.38
N PHE A 114 26.28 -4.43 8.44
CA PHE A 114 25.58 -5.71 8.33
C PHE A 114 26.17 -6.68 9.35
N SER A 115 25.41 -7.06 10.39
CA SER A 115 25.88 -8.01 11.40
C SER A 115 25.61 -9.45 10.95
N THR A 116 26.66 -10.15 10.51
CA THR A 116 26.63 -11.57 10.14
C THR A 116 26.05 -12.42 11.27
N GLU A 117 26.48 -12.16 12.52
CA GLU A 117 26.02 -12.90 13.70
C GLU A 117 24.51 -12.74 13.90
N PHE A 118 24.01 -11.50 13.98
CA PHE A 118 22.58 -11.26 14.22
C PHE A 118 21.71 -11.74 13.06
N PHE A 119 22.22 -11.67 11.83
CA PHE A 119 21.51 -12.19 10.66
C PHE A 119 21.37 -13.72 10.72
N LEU A 120 22.46 -14.46 10.94
CA LEU A 120 22.43 -15.92 11.05
C LEU A 120 21.56 -16.39 12.23
N GLN A 121 21.57 -15.68 13.35
CA GLN A 121 20.70 -15.97 14.50
C GLN A 121 19.21 -15.78 14.19
N SER A 122 18.86 -14.93 13.22
CA SER A 122 17.47 -14.69 12.83
C SER A 122 16.91 -15.78 11.91
N ILE A 123 17.75 -16.55 11.22
CA ILE A 123 17.30 -17.55 10.24
C ILE A 123 17.09 -18.91 10.92
N PRO A 124 15.93 -19.57 10.73
CA PRO A 124 15.74 -20.94 11.20
C PRO A 124 16.77 -21.89 10.59
N LYS A 125 17.36 -22.77 11.41
CA LYS A 125 18.33 -23.79 10.94
C LYS A 125 17.74 -24.79 9.94
N THR A 126 16.41 -24.86 9.84
CA THR A 126 15.67 -25.70 8.90
C THR A 126 15.56 -25.09 7.50
N ALA A 127 15.94 -23.82 7.33
CA ALA A 127 15.86 -23.14 6.04
C ALA A 127 16.77 -23.82 5.01
N ARG A 128 16.16 -24.36 3.95
CA ARG A 128 16.86 -25.04 2.85
C ARG A 128 17.08 -24.12 1.67
N LYS A 129 16.19 -23.14 1.47
CA LYS A 129 16.28 -22.20 0.36
C LYS A 129 15.81 -20.81 0.78
N ILE A 130 16.52 -19.81 0.28
CA ILE A 130 16.31 -18.40 0.61
C ILE A 130 16.14 -17.61 -0.69
N ALA A 131 15.08 -16.79 -0.76
CA ALA A 131 14.97 -15.75 -1.78
C ALA A 131 15.27 -14.39 -1.15
N VAL A 132 16.16 -13.62 -1.76
CA VAL A 132 16.49 -12.26 -1.34
C VAL A 132 15.86 -11.27 -2.30
N LEU A 133 15.05 -10.35 -1.78
CA LEU A 133 14.31 -9.38 -2.58
C LEU A 133 14.93 -7.98 -2.46
N ASP A 134 15.45 -7.50 -3.58
CA ASP A 134 16.06 -6.18 -3.71
C ASP A 134 15.11 -5.20 -4.42
N ARG A 135 14.97 -4.00 -3.85
CA ARG A 135 14.18 -2.90 -4.45
C ARG A 135 15.06 -1.94 -5.23
N THR A 136 15.99 -2.48 -6.00
CA THR A 136 16.94 -1.75 -6.83
C THR A 136 17.29 -2.58 -8.07
N LYS A 137 18.06 -2.01 -8.99
CA LYS A 137 18.66 -2.71 -10.10
C LYS A 137 20.04 -2.14 -10.32
N GLU A 138 21.08 -2.98 -10.21
CA GLU A 138 22.45 -2.63 -10.58
C GLU A 138 22.82 -3.30 -11.93
N PRO A 139 22.74 -2.58 -13.07
CA PRO A 139 23.00 -3.17 -14.38
C PRO A 139 24.44 -3.68 -14.49
N GLY A 140 24.60 -4.95 -14.89
CA GLY A 140 25.90 -5.59 -15.07
C GLY A 140 26.52 -6.15 -13.78
N ALA A 141 25.94 -5.90 -12.61
CA ALA A 141 26.39 -6.51 -11.37
C ALA A 141 26.08 -8.03 -11.34
N THR A 142 26.85 -8.78 -10.56
CA THR A 142 26.63 -10.23 -10.36
C THR A 142 25.44 -10.55 -9.44
N GLY A 143 24.76 -9.52 -8.95
CA GLY A 143 23.64 -9.56 -8.03
C GLY A 143 23.36 -8.17 -7.46
N ASP A 144 22.17 -7.96 -6.92
CA ASP A 144 21.82 -6.71 -6.24
C ASP A 144 22.33 -6.70 -4.77
N PRO A 145 22.44 -5.53 -4.12
CA PRO A 145 23.24 -5.38 -2.90
C PRO A 145 22.86 -6.30 -1.73
N LEU A 146 21.57 -6.42 -1.39
CA LEU A 146 21.16 -7.26 -0.26
C LEU A 146 21.38 -8.74 -0.58
N TYR A 147 21.08 -9.18 -1.81
CA TYR A 147 21.40 -10.52 -2.26
C TYR A 147 22.90 -10.84 -2.15
N LEU A 148 23.78 -9.92 -2.55
CA LEU A 148 25.22 -10.11 -2.44
C LEU A 148 25.67 -10.25 -0.97
N ASP A 149 25.19 -9.38 -0.08
CA ASP A 149 25.51 -9.45 1.35
C ASP A 149 25.06 -10.77 1.97
N VAL A 150 23.84 -11.22 1.66
CA VAL A 150 23.30 -12.48 2.18
C VAL A 150 24.11 -13.67 1.66
N ARG A 151 24.50 -13.66 0.37
CA ARG A 151 25.32 -14.71 -0.22
C ARG A 151 26.70 -14.79 0.44
N ASP A 152 27.30 -13.63 0.75
CA ASP A 152 28.60 -13.52 1.41
C ASP A 152 28.56 -14.06 2.84
N VAL A 153 27.52 -13.72 3.61
CA VAL A 153 27.31 -14.23 4.99
C VAL A 153 27.26 -15.76 5.06
N PHE A 154 26.70 -16.42 4.03
CA PHE A 154 26.64 -17.87 3.95
C PHE A 154 27.87 -18.50 3.26
N HIS A 155 28.88 -17.73 2.86
CA HIS A 155 30.02 -18.26 2.11
C HIS A 155 30.75 -19.37 2.87
N GLU A 156 31.04 -19.14 4.15
CA GLU A 156 31.77 -20.06 5.04
C GLU A 156 30.85 -20.97 5.87
N VAL A 157 29.53 -20.84 5.72
CA VAL A 157 28.56 -21.68 6.43
C VAL A 157 28.47 -23.05 5.75
N GLY A 158 28.84 -24.11 6.48
CA GLY A 158 28.59 -25.48 6.04
C GLY A 158 27.09 -25.78 5.89
N ASN A 159 26.71 -26.70 4.98
CA ASN A 159 25.30 -27.01 4.67
C ASN A 159 24.42 -25.76 4.44
N LYS A 160 24.95 -24.77 3.72
CA LYS A 160 24.24 -23.53 3.41
C LYS A 160 23.01 -23.76 2.53
N PRO A 161 21.95 -22.95 2.69
CA PRO A 161 20.77 -23.00 1.82
C PRO A 161 21.12 -22.60 0.38
N ILE A 162 20.26 -22.98 -0.57
CA ILE A 162 20.27 -22.39 -1.91
C ILE A 162 19.76 -20.95 -1.79
N ILE A 163 20.53 -19.98 -2.28
CA ILE A 163 20.18 -18.56 -2.21
C ILE A 163 19.94 -18.05 -3.62
N VAL A 164 18.76 -17.48 -3.85
CA VAL A 164 18.39 -16.81 -5.11
C VAL A 164 18.03 -15.35 -4.85
N GLY A 165 18.32 -14.48 -5.81
CA GLY A 165 18.00 -13.06 -5.79
C GLY A 165 16.85 -12.73 -6.73
N GLY A 166 16.03 -11.76 -6.34
CA GLY A 166 14.93 -11.25 -7.15
C GLY A 166 14.72 -9.75 -6.95
N ARG A 167 14.21 -9.08 -7.98
CA ARG A 167 13.90 -7.65 -7.94
C ARG A 167 12.41 -7.39 -7.92
N TYR A 168 12.01 -6.35 -7.20
CA TYR A 168 10.62 -5.95 -7.08
C TYR A 168 10.47 -4.43 -6.95
N GLY A 169 9.24 -3.93 -7.11
CA GLY A 169 8.83 -2.64 -6.57
C GLY A 169 9.54 -1.39 -7.10
N LEU A 170 10.28 -1.48 -8.22
CA LEU A 170 10.97 -0.34 -8.82
C LEU A 170 9.97 0.76 -9.19
N SER A 171 10.31 2.01 -8.84
CA SER A 171 9.44 3.17 -9.05
C SER A 171 8.00 2.97 -8.53
N SER A 172 7.86 2.34 -7.36
CA SER A 172 6.55 2.06 -6.76
C SER A 172 5.66 1.12 -7.57
N LYS A 173 6.23 0.26 -8.43
CA LYS A 173 5.49 -0.87 -9.00
C LYS A 173 4.85 -1.68 -7.87
N ASP A 174 3.54 -1.94 -7.97
CA ASP A 174 2.81 -2.60 -6.89
C ASP A 174 3.31 -4.04 -6.68
N THR A 175 3.41 -4.46 -5.42
CA THR A 175 3.92 -5.78 -5.03
C THR A 175 2.89 -6.47 -4.16
N THR A 176 2.12 -7.37 -4.78
CA THR A 176 0.93 -7.99 -4.19
C THR A 176 1.26 -9.32 -3.48
N PRO A 177 0.37 -9.82 -2.62
CA PRO A 177 0.47 -11.16 -2.03
C PRO A 177 0.62 -12.28 -3.06
N GLY A 178 -0.09 -12.22 -4.21
CA GLY A 178 0.05 -13.18 -5.30
C GLY A 178 1.48 -13.22 -5.87
N GLN A 179 2.11 -12.07 -6.03
CA GLN A 179 3.52 -11.98 -6.45
C GLN A 179 4.48 -12.54 -5.39
N ILE A 180 4.22 -12.31 -4.09
CA ILE A 180 5.02 -12.91 -3.01
C ILE A 180 4.85 -14.44 -2.99
N LYS A 181 3.64 -14.95 -3.20
CA LYS A 181 3.40 -16.39 -3.33
C LYS A 181 4.18 -16.97 -4.50
N ALA A 182 4.26 -16.28 -5.64
CA ALA A 182 5.09 -16.71 -6.78
C ALA A 182 6.58 -16.86 -6.40
N VAL A 183 7.11 -16.02 -5.49
CA VAL A 183 8.47 -16.17 -4.95
C VAL A 183 8.62 -17.46 -4.13
N PHE A 184 7.66 -17.76 -3.25
CA PHE A 184 7.68 -19.02 -2.49
C PHE A 184 7.51 -20.24 -3.40
N ASP A 185 6.65 -20.17 -4.40
CA ASP A 185 6.47 -21.25 -5.37
C ASP A 185 7.74 -21.47 -6.20
N ASN A 186 8.47 -20.41 -6.56
CA ASN A 186 9.80 -20.52 -7.17
C ASN A 186 10.80 -21.22 -6.25
N LEU A 187 10.82 -20.91 -4.95
CA LEU A 187 11.69 -21.58 -3.97
C LEU A 187 11.38 -23.09 -3.86
N LYS A 188 10.12 -23.50 -4.01
CA LYS A 188 9.75 -24.92 -3.95
C LYS A 188 10.27 -25.75 -5.13
N LEU A 189 10.61 -25.13 -6.26
CA LEU A 189 11.16 -25.82 -7.43
C LEU A 189 12.52 -26.48 -7.12
N ALA A 190 12.81 -27.63 -7.72
CA ALA A 190 14.10 -28.31 -7.55
C ALA A 190 15.29 -27.40 -7.88
N GLY A 191 15.21 -26.67 -9.00
CA GLY A 191 16.09 -25.58 -9.37
C GLY A 191 15.34 -24.24 -9.37
N PRO A 192 15.33 -23.48 -8.27
CA PRO A 192 14.68 -22.18 -8.23
C PRO A 192 15.35 -21.21 -9.22
N LYS A 193 14.55 -20.43 -9.94
CA LYS A 193 15.04 -19.36 -10.82
C LYS A 193 15.77 -18.32 -9.98
N ASN A 194 16.99 -17.97 -10.40
CA ASN A 194 17.79 -16.89 -9.82
C ASN A 194 17.72 -15.65 -10.72
N GLY A 195 18.00 -14.47 -10.17
CA GLY A 195 18.00 -13.20 -10.92
C GLY A 195 16.62 -12.80 -11.46
N PHE A 196 15.56 -13.22 -10.78
CA PHE A 196 14.19 -13.06 -11.26
C PHE A 196 13.63 -11.65 -11.03
N THR A 197 12.47 -11.36 -11.61
CA THR A 197 11.67 -10.15 -11.34
C THR A 197 10.24 -10.54 -10.95
N ILE A 198 9.56 -9.70 -10.18
CA ILE A 198 8.11 -9.81 -9.91
C ILE A 198 7.41 -8.49 -10.22
N GLY A 199 6.13 -8.56 -10.59
CA GLY A 199 5.29 -7.38 -10.89
C GLY A 199 5.40 -6.85 -12.32
N ILE A 200 6.05 -7.59 -13.22
CA ILE A 200 6.13 -7.31 -14.66
C ILE A 200 5.97 -8.61 -15.46
N ASN A 201 5.63 -8.48 -16.74
CA ASN A 201 5.84 -9.53 -17.74
C ASN A 201 7.12 -9.17 -18.51
N ASP A 202 8.20 -9.92 -18.29
CA ASP A 202 9.45 -9.76 -19.03
C ASP A 202 9.50 -10.83 -20.12
N ASP A 203 8.93 -10.50 -21.28
CA ASP A 203 8.87 -11.34 -22.48
C ASP A 203 10.14 -11.23 -23.34
N VAL A 204 11.14 -10.45 -22.91
CA VAL A 204 12.41 -10.26 -23.63
C VAL A 204 13.53 -11.09 -23.02
N THR A 205 13.77 -10.93 -21.71
CA THR A 205 14.83 -11.68 -21.01
C THR A 205 14.29 -12.79 -20.12
N HIS A 206 12.97 -12.96 -20.08
CA HIS A 206 12.28 -14.03 -19.37
C HIS A 206 12.74 -14.14 -17.91
N THR A 207 12.94 -13.01 -17.23
CA THR A 207 13.30 -12.99 -15.80
C THR A 207 12.09 -13.01 -14.88
N SER A 208 10.92 -12.57 -15.35
CA SER A 208 9.71 -12.51 -14.53
C SER A 208 9.26 -13.88 -14.03
N LEU A 209 8.74 -13.91 -12.79
CA LEU A 209 7.98 -15.05 -12.28
C LEU A 209 6.51 -14.91 -12.69
N GLU A 210 5.91 -16.03 -13.05
CA GLU A 210 4.47 -16.12 -13.32
C GLU A 210 3.67 -16.07 -12.02
N VAL A 211 2.63 -15.22 -11.99
CA VAL A 211 1.63 -15.21 -10.91
C VAL A 211 0.51 -16.15 -11.28
N LYS A 212 0.48 -17.34 -10.65
CA LYS A 212 -0.50 -18.39 -10.96
C LYS A 212 -1.90 -18.10 -10.42
N GLU A 213 -1.96 -17.40 -9.30
CA GLU A 213 -3.20 -17.05 -8.62
C GLU A 213 -3.02 -15.72 -7.87
N GLU A 214 -4.06 -14.90 -7.87
CA GLU A 214 -4.16 -13.78 -6.95
C GLU A 214 -4.81 -14.28 -5.66
N ILE A 215 -4.16 -14.00 -4.52
CA ILE A 215 -4.64 -14.37 -3.20
C ILE A 215 -4.99 -13.11 -2.41
N GLU A 216 -6.02 -13.20 -1.57
CA GLU A 216 -6.36 -12.16 -0.60
C GLU A 216 -5.89 -12.57 0.79
N THR A 217 -4.96 -11.80 1.34
CA THR A 217 -4.29 -12.10 2.60
C THR A 217 -4.63 -11.11 3.70
N ALA A 218 -5.39 -10.05 3.39
CA ALA A 218 -5.84 -9.09 4.39
C ALA A 218 -6.59 -9.81 5.53
N PRO A 219 -6.37 -9.42 6.80
CA PRO A 219 -7.04 -10.07 7.93
C PRO A 219 -8.56 -10.09 7.78
N GLU A 220 -9.19 -11.17 8.23
CA GLU A 220 -10.64 -11.31 8.23
C GLU A 220 -11.31 -10.13 8.95
N GLY A 221 -12.43 -9.65 8.40
CA GLY A 221 -13.15 -8.48 8.89
C GLY A 221 -12.54 -7.14 8.48
N THR A 222 -11.50 -7.11 7.63
CA THR A 222 -10.99 -5.87 7.04
C THR A 222 -11.91 -5.39 5.92
N ILE A 223 -12.46 -4.20 6.08
CA ILE A 223 -13.27 -3.51 5.06
C ILE A 223 -12.32 -2.73 4.16
N ARG A 224 -12.43 -2.94 2.84
CA ARG A 224 -11.59 -2.32 1.80
C ARG A 224 -12.44 -1.47 0.88
N CYS A 225 -12.05 -0.21 0.72
CA CYS A 225 -12.82 0.76 -0.03
C CYS A 225 -11.94 1.45 -1.09
N LYS A 226 -12.44 1.54 -2.33
CA LYS A 226 -11.82 2.27 -3.43
C LYS A 226 -12.65 3.48 -3.83
N PHE A 227 -12.00 4.61 -4.08
CA PHE A 227 -12.68 5.85 -4.48
C PHE A 227 -11.98 6.44 -5.70
N TRP A 228 -12.74 6.59 -6.78
CA TRP A 228 -12.32 7.21 -8.02
C TRP A 228 -12.79 8.66 -8.01
N GLY A 229 -11.84 9.59 -7.91
CA GLY A 229 -12.11 11.02 -7.83
C GLY A 229 -11.31 11.82 -8.84
N LEU A 230 -11.74 13.05 -9.07
CA LEU A 230 -11.07 14.02 -9.94
C LEU A 230 -10.14 14.92 -9.12
N GLY A 231 -8.96 15.23 -9.66
CA GLY A 231 -8.03 16.16 -9.03
C GLY A 231 -8.69 17.49 -8.68
N SER A 232 -8.77 17.80 -7.38
CA SER A 232 -9.41 18.99 -6.77
C SER A 232 -10.93 18.91 -6.50
N ASP A 233 -11.56 17.75 -6.64
CA ASP A 233 -12.98 17.54 -6.27
C ASP A 233 -13.22 17.40 -4.74
N GLY A 234 -12.14 17.24 -3.97
CA GLY A 234 -12.17 17.08 -2.52
C GLY A 234 -12.24 15.63 -2.01
N THR A 235 -12.25 14.63 -2.90
CA THR A 235 -12.32 13.19 -2.57
C THR A 235 -11.20 12.74 -1.64
N VAL A 236 -9.95 13.02 -2.01
CA VAL A 236 -8.77 12.68 -1.18
C VAL A 236 -8.84 13.33 0.20
N GLY A 237 -9.31 14.58 0.26
CA GLY A 237 -9.46 15.32 1.52
C GLY A 237 -10.53 14.69 2.42
N ALA A 238 -11.68 14.35 1.85
CA ALA A 238 -12.75 13.63 2.54
C ALA A 238 -12.28 12.26 3.04
N ASN A 239 -11.54 11.50 2.23
CA ASN A 239 -11.01 10.20 2.61
C ASN A 239 -10.00 10.30 3.77
N LYS A 240 -9.08 11.28 3.74
CA LYS A 240 -8.18 11.54 4.88
C LYS A 240 -8.95 11.91 6.15
N ASN A 241 -10.03 12.68 6.00
CA ASN A 241 -10.90 13.05 7.11
C ASN A 241 -11.67 11.84 7.66
N ALA A 242 -12.17 10.95 6.79
CA ALA A 242 -12.84 9.71 7.17
C ALA A 242 -11.90 8.77 7.94
N ILE A 243 -10.65 8.61 7.49
CA ILE A 243 -9.61 7.86 8.23
C ILE A 243 -9.47 8.41 9.64
N LYS A 244 -9.36 9.74 9.77
CA LYS A 244 -9.18 10.39 11.06
C LYS A 244 -10.41 10.22 11.96
N ILE A 245 -11.61 10.39 11.41
CA ILE A 245 -12.85 10.19 12.15
C ILE A 245 -12.90 8.76 12.70
N ILE A 246 -12.63 7.75 11.88
CA ILE A 246 -12.69 6.36 12.29
C ILE A 246 -11.57 6.04 13.28
N GLY A 247 -10.33 6.42 12.99
CA GLY A 247 -9.16 6.11 13.83
C GLY A 247 -9.11 6.87 15.16
N ASP A 248 -9.62 8.10 15.24
CA ASP A 248 -9.61 8.89 16.49
C ASP A 248 -10.78 8.51 17.43
N ASN A 249 -11.85 7.88 16.91
CA ASN A 249 -13.09 7.63 17.66
C ASN A 249 -13.48 6.15 17.76
N THR A 250 -12.64 5.23 17.26
CA THR A 250 -12.83 3.79 17.38
C THR A 250 -11.51 3.06 17.63
N ASP A 251 -11.59 1.79 18.03
CA ASP A 251 -10.43 0.92 18.18
C ASP A 251 -9.99 0.26 16.85
N LEU A 252 -10.59 0.66 15.72
CA LEU A 252 -10.22 0.12 14.41
C LEU A 252 -8.87 0.69 13.95
N TYR A 253 -8.05 -0.19 13.40
CA TYR A 253 -6.93 0.24 12.57
C TYR A 253 -7.47 0.84 11.28
N ALA A 254 -6.88 1.95 10.84
CA ALA A 254 -7.23 2.62 9.60
C ALA A 254 -5.97 2.83 8.75
N GLN A 255 -6.08 2.52 7.46
CA GLN A 255 -5.03 2.71 6.46
C GLN A 255 -5.58 3.51 5.28
N GLY A 256 -4.77 4.43 4.75
CA GLY A 256 -5.07 5.14 3.52
C GLY A 256 -3.86 5.23 2.61
N TYR A 257 -4.07 4.90 1.34
CA TYR A 257 -3.12 5.13 0.26
C TYR A 257 -3.83 5.89 -0.87
N PHE A 258 -3.13 6.82 -1.51
CA PHE A 258 -3.72 7.70 -2.52
C PHE A 258 -2.83 7.70 -3.76
N ALA A 259 -3.32 7.13 -4.85
CA ALA A 259 -2.70 7.21 -6.16
C ALA A 259 -3.17 8.49 -6.86
N TYR A 260 -2.21 9.25 -7.40
CA TYR A 260 -2.46 10.47 -8.16
C TYR A 260 -1.91 10.29 -9.56
N ASP A 261 -2.59 10.89 -10.53
CA ASP A 261 -2.05 11.10 -11.87
C ASP A 261 -0.81 12.04 -11.81
N SER A 262 0.04 11.92 -12.81
CA SER A 262 1.14 12.84 -13.12
C SER A 262 0.67 14.27 -13.43
N LYS A 263 -0.58 14.44 -13.86
CA LYS A 263 -1.19 15.75 -14.17
C LYS A 263 -1.44 16.56 -12.90
N LYS A 264 -0.98 17.82 -12.90
CA LYS A 264 -1.13 18.75 -11.76
C LYS A 264 -2.58 19.12 -11.43
N SER A 265 -3.47 19.12 -12.42
CA SER A 265 -4.89 19.49 -12.26
C SER A 265 -5.77 18.65 -13.16
N GLY A 266 -6.97 18.29 -12.70
CA GLY A 266 -7.93 17.48 -13.47
C GLY A 266 -7.48 16.04 -13.74
N GLY A 267 -6.40 15.59 -13.11
CA GLY A 267 -5.93 14.20 -13.19
C GLY A 267 -6.83 13.25 -12.39
N LEU A 268 -6.74 11.97 -12.69
CA LEU A 268 -7.41 10.92 -11.92
C LEU A 268 -6.78 10.78 -10.53
N THR A 269 -7.61 10.52 -9.52
CA THR A 269 -7.17 10.09 -8.19
C THR A 269 -7.87 8.81 -7.80
N ILE A 270 -7.12 7.85 -7.26
CA ILE A 270 -7.67 6.61 -6.73
C ILE A 270 -7.25 6.50 -5.26
N SER A 271 -8.24 6.52 -4.37
CA SER A 271 -8.00 6.33 -2.94
C SER A 271 -8.27 4.89 -2.55
N HIS A 272 -7.35 4.30 -1.78
CA HIS A 272 -7.44 2.97 -1.21
C HIS A 272 -7.51 3.10 0.31
N LEU A 273 -8.61 2.65 0.89
CA LEU A 273 -8.88 2.75 2.31
C LEU A 273 -9.10 1.34 2.87
N ARG A 274 -8.48 1.04 4.01
CA ARG A 274 -8.73 -0.20 4.76
C ARG A 274 -9.05 0.11 6.21
N PHE A 275 -10.02 -0.59 6.77
CA PHE A 275 -10.42 -0.49 8.17
C PHE A 275 -10.62 -1.88 8.75
N GLY A 276 -10.08 -2.15 9.94
CA GLY A 276 -10.20 -3.48 10.54
C GLY A 276 -9.80 -3.51 12.00
N LYS A 277 -10.23 -4.57 12.71
CA LYS A 277 -9.87 -4.79 14.12
C LYS A 277 -8.42 -5.24 14.31
N ASN A 278 -7.83 -5.80 13.27
CA ASN A 278 -6.46 -6.28 13.28
C ASN A 278 -5.51 -5.24 12.64
N PRO A 279 -4.23 -5.20 13.04
CA PRO A 279 -3.23 -4.35 12.38
C PRO A 279 -3.18 -4.61 10.87
N ILE A 280 -3.26 -3.53 10.08
CA ILE A 280 -3.27 -3.61 8.61
C ILE A 280 -1.84 -3.59 8.09
N ARG A 281 -1.40 -4.72 7.53
CA ARG A 281 -0.05 -4.91 6.93
C ARG A 281 -0.05 -4.81 5.41
N SER A 282 -1.21 -4.59 4.80
CA SER A 282 -1.43 -4.62 3.36
C SER A 282 -0.79 -3.42 2.66
N THR A 283 0.53 -3.44 2.47
CA THR A 283 1.30 -2.35 1.82
C THR A 283 1.25 -2.40 0.28
N TYR A 284 0.08 -2.78 -0.25
CA TYR A 284 -0.24 -2.95 -1.67
C TYR A 284 -1.62 -2.34 -1.97
N LEU A 285 -1.91 -2.11 -3.25
CA LEU A 285 -3.20 -1.55 -3.67
C LEU A 285 -4.36 -2.51 -3.36
N ILE A 286 -5.60 -2.01 -3.32
CA ILE A 286 -6.76 -2.90 -3.14
C ILE A 286 -7.07 -3.57 -4.47
N SER A 287 -6.79 -4.88 -4.53
CA SER A 287 -7.21 -5.76 -5.62
C SER A 287 -8.66 -6.23 -5.47
N ASP A 288 -9.12 -6.41 -4.23
CA ASP A 288 -10.44 -6.95 -3.91
C ASP A 288 -11.19 -6.03 -2.91
N ALA A 289 -12.23 -5.34 -3.36
CA ALA A 289 -12.89 -4.25 -2.63
C ALA A 289 -14.30 -4.64 -2.16
N ASP A 290 -14.64 -4.23 -0.94
CA ASP A 290 -15.99 -4.38 -0.39
C ASP A 290 -16.90 -3.19 -0.83
N PHE A 291 -16.29 -2.03 -1.08
CA PHE A 291 -16.97 -0.81 -1.50
C PHE A 291 -16.17 -0.07 -2.58
N VAL A 292 -16.84 0.32 -3.66
CA VAL A 292 -16.27 1.19 -4.71
C VAL A 292 -17.16 2.42 -4.88
N ALA A 293 -16.57 3.61 -4.86
CA ALA A 293 -17.25 4.84 -5.23
C ALA A 293 -16.62 5.50 -6.45
N CYS A 294 -17.44 5.95 -7.37
CA CYS A 294 -17.06 6.79 -8.50
C CYS A 294 -17.68 8.18 -8.34
N HIS A 295 -16.84 9.18 -8.11
CA HIS A 295 -17.27 10.55 -7.80
C HIS A 295 -17.43 11.41 -9.06
N ASN A 296 -17.06 10.89 -10.22
CA ASN A 296 -17.16 11.58 -11.51
C ASN A 296 -17.72 10.65 -12.58
N GLN A 297 -18.97 10.91 -13.02
CA GLN A 297 -19.64 10.11 -14.04
C GLN A 297 -18.85 10.01 -15.37
N ALA A 298 -17.96 10.95 -15.69
CA ALA A 298 -17.12 10.89 -16.90
C ALA A 298 -16.19 9.67 -16.94
N TYR A 299 -15.91 9.06 -15.78
CA TYR A 299 -15.09 7.85 -15.71
C TYR A 299 -15.83 6.58 -16.12
N ILE A 300 -17.16 6.64 -16.21
CA ILE A 300 -17.98 5.57 -16.79
C ILE A 300 -17.59 5.40 -18.27
N GLY A 301 -17.06 4.22 -18.62
CA GLY A 301 -16.60 3.89 -19.96
C GLY A 301 -15.15 4.26 -20.27
N GLN A 302 -14.44 4.97 -19.38
CA GLN A 302 -13.01 5.28 -19.55
C GLN A 302 -12.10 4.36 -18.74
N TYR A 303 -12.56 3.90 -17.58
CA TYR A 303 -11.78 3.09 -16.66
C TYR A 303 -12.56 1.86 -16.22
N ASP A 304 -11.83 0.79 -15.89
CA ASP A 304 -12.41 -0.41 -15.28
C ASP A 304 -12.63 -0.20 -13.77
N LEU A 305 -13.68 0.56 -13.45
CA LEU A 305 -14.00 1.01 -12.09
C LEU A 305 -14.31 -0.15 -11.14
N LEU A 306 -14.98 -1.18 -11.67
CA LEU A 306 -15.50 -2.31 -10.90
C LEU A 306 -14.51 -3.47 -10.83
N LYS A 307 -13.34 -3.37 -11.46
CA LYS A 307 -12.29 -4.39 -11.36
C LYS A 307 -12.02 -4.78 -9.91
N GLY A 308 -12.31 -6.03 -9.58
CA GLY A 308 -12.10 -6.56 -8.24
C GLY A 308 -12.99 -5.93 -7.18
N LEU A 309 -14.24 -5.60 -7.51
CA LEU A 309 -15.30 -5.44 -6.52
C LEU A 309 -15.82 -6.84 -6.15
N LYS A 310 -16.13 -7.10 -4.89
CA LYS A 310 -16.62 -8.42 -4.48
C LYS A 310 -18.04 -8.68 -4.95
N ASP A 311 -18.36 -9.96 -5.06
CA ASP A 311 -19.74 -10.42 -5.11
C ASP A 311 -20.52 -9.91 -3.88
N GLY A 312 -21.69 -9.31 -4.09
CA GLY A 312 -22.45 -8.66 -3.03
C GLY A 312 -21.84 -7.35 -2.51
N GLY A 313 -20.74 -6.88 -3.10
CA GLY A 313 -20.11 -5.61 -2.76
C GLY A 313 -20.98 -4.42 -3.15
N THR A 314 -20.61 -3.22 -2.68
CA THR A 314 -21.38 -1.99 -2.95
C THR A 314 -20.68 -1.11 -3.97
N PHE A 315 -21.44 -0.64 -4.97
CA PHE A 315 -20.99 0.38 -5.91
C PHE A 315 -21.81 1.67 -5.74
N LEU A 316 -21.13 2.80 -5.51
CA LEU A 316 -21.73 4.13 -5.43
C LEU A 316 -21.28 4.98 -6.62
N LEU A 317 -22.22 5.51 -7.39
CA LEU A 317 -21.95 6.41 -8.50
C LEU A 317 -22.53 7.81 -8.23
N ASN A 318 -21.69 8.84 -8.32
CA ASN A 318 -22.15 10.22 -8.43
C ASN A 318 -22.51 10.52 -9.89
N CYS A 319 -23.80 10.74 -10.16
CA CYS A 319 -24.28 11.13 -11.48
C CYS A 319 -25.60 11.91 -11.41
N GLN A 320 -25.86 12.71 -12.45
CA GLN A 320 -27.12 13.44 -12.65
C GLN A 320 -28.19 12.60 -13.37
N TRP A 321 -27.99 11.28 -13.44
CA TRP A 321 -28.85 10.37 -14.19
C TRP A 321 -30.04 9.91 -13.34
N SER A 322 -31.19 9.72 -13.99
CA SER A 322 -32.33 9.01 -13.41
C SER A 322 -32.20 7.51 -13.68
N ASP A 323 -32.99 6.69 -12.96
CA ASP A 323 -33.03 5.24 -13.15
C ASP A 323 -33.32 4.83 -14.61
N ARG A 324 -34.05 5.68 -15.36
CA ARG A 324 -34.40 5.45 -16.76
C ARG A 324 -33.22 5.70 -17.71
N ASP A 325 -32.29 6.57 -17.32
CA ASP A 325 -31.14 6.93 -18.14
C ASP A 325 -30.02 5.88 -18.03
N LEU A 326 -29.95 5.15 -16.91
CA LEU A 326 -28.87 4.22 -16.61
C LEU A 326 -28.68 3.16 -17.69
N ASP A 327 -29.77 2.63 -18.24
CA ASP A 327 -29.71 1.58 -19.26
C ASP A 327 -28.98 2.04 -20.53
N GLY A 328 -29.22 3.28 -20.96
CA GLY A 328 -28.58 3.86 -22.15
C GLY A 328 -27.21 4.49 -21.89
N LYS A 329 -26.84 4.75 -20.62
CA LYS A 329 -25.59 5.45 -20.27
C LYS A 329 -24.49 4.53 -19.72
N LEU A 330 -24.86 3.41 -19.10
CA LEU A 330 -23.87 2.46 -18.58
C LEU A 330 -23.36 1.56 -19.71
N PRO A 331 -22.03 1.35 -19.84
CA PRO A 331 -21.44 0.37 -20.74
C PRO A 331 -21.95 -1.05 -20.45
N ALA A 332 -21.98 -1.91 -21.47
CA ALA A 332 -22.42 -3.28 -21.29
C ALA A 332 -21.53 -4.06 -20.30
N SER A 333 -20.22 -3.81 -20.32
CA SER A 333 -19.26 -4.36 -19.34
C SER A 333 -19.65 -4.10 -17.89
N ILE A 334 -20.00 -2.86 -17.54
CA ILE A 334 -20.46 -2.49 -16.19
C ILE A 334 -21.81 -3.15 -15.89
N LYS A 335 -22.77 -3.09 -16.82
CA LYS A 335 -24.11 -3.69 -16.64
C LYS A 335 -24.03 -5.20 -16.35
N LYS A 336 -23.22 -5.93 -17.11
CA LYS A 336 -22.95 -7.36 -16.90
C LYS A 336 -22.34 -7.63 -15.56
N TYR A 337 -21.34 -6.83 -15.17
CA TYR A 337 -20.65 -7.00 -13.90
C TYR A 337 -21.61 -6.84 -12.72
N LEU A 338 -22.41 -5.77 -12.73
CA LEU A 338 -23.39 -5.51 -11.67
C LEU A 338 -24.39 -6.67 -11.49
N CYS A 339 -24.86 -7.24 -12.60
CA CYS A 339 -25.79 -8.38 -12.57
C CYS A 339 -25.10 -9.69 -12.18
N GLY A 340 -23.93 -9.99 -12.74
CA GLY A 340 -23.21 -11.25 -12.53
C GLY A 340 -22.66 -11.42 -11.12
N HIS A 341 -22.33 -10.32 -10.46
CA HIS A 341 -21.73 -10.30 -9.11
C HIS A 341 -22.73 -9.89 -8.01
N ASN A 342 -24.02 -9.75 -8.33
CA ASN A 342 -25.06 -9.37 -7.36
C ASN A 342 -24.70 -8.08 -6.57
N ILE A 343 -24.27 -7.04 -7.29
CA ILE A 343 -23.74 -5.81 -6.68
C ILE A 343 -24.86 -4.95 -6.11
N ASP A 344 -24.64 -4.42 -4.91
CA ASP A 344 -25.48 -3.40 -4.30
C ASP A 344 -25.17 -2.03 -4.95
N PHE A 345 -25.91 -1.69 -6.00
CA PHE A 345 -25.70 -0.46 -6.78
C PHE A 345 -26.53 0.73 -6.28
N TYR A 346 -25.85 1.84 -5.99
CA TYR A 346 -26.44 3.11 -5.57
C TYR A 346 -26.00 4.26 -6.47
N ILE A 347 -26.91 5.19 -6.70
CA ILE A 347 -26.63 6.47 -7.34
C ILE A 347 -26.96 7.63 -6.41
N ILE A 348 -26.25 8.74 -6.60
CA ILE A 348 -26.53 10.01 -5.94
C ILE A 348 -26.18 11.16 -6.88
N ASP A 349 -27.01 12.21 -6.89
CA ASP A 349 -26.70 13.45 -7.59
C ASP A 349 -26.04 14.44 -6.63
N ALA A 350 -24.79 14.19 -6.28
CA ALA A 350 -24.09 15.05 -5.34
C ALA A 350 -23.77 16.43 -5.95
N THR A 351 -23.75 16.53 -7.28
CA THR A 351 -23.45 17.77 -8.00
C THR A 351 -24.57 18.79 -7.81
N ASP A 352 -25.81 18.40 -8.08
CA ASP A 352 -26.95 19.32 -7.98
C ASP A 352 -27.29 19.61 -6.51
N ILE A 353 -27.19 18.61 -5.63
CA ILE A 353 -27.34 18.80 -4.18
C ILE A 353 -26.33 19.82 -3.65
N ALA A 354 -25.06 19.75 -4.07
CA ALA A 354 -24.05 20.72 -3.64
C ALA A 354 -24.36 22.13 -4.15
N ALA A 355 -24.86 22.26 -5.38
CA ALA A 355 -25.26 23.55 -5.96
C ALA A 355 -26.44 24.17 -5.19
N GLU A 356 -27.48 23.38 -4.91
CA GLU A 356 -28.68 23.81 -4.18
C GLU A 356 -28.37 24.30 -2.75
N ILE A 357 -27.47 23.60 -2.04
CA ILE A 357 -27.03 23.99 -0.69
C ILE A 357 -26.12 25.24 -0.73
N GLY A 358 -25.52 25.55 -1.89
CA GLY A 358 -24.61 26.67 -2.09
C GLY A 358 -23.12 26.33 -1.90
N LEU A 359 -22.76 25.04 -1.90
CA LEU A 359 -21.37 24.55 -1.84
C LEU A 359 -20.67 24.59 -3.21
N GLY A 360 -21.41 24.93 -4.28
CA GLY A 360 -20.91 24.95 -5.65
C GLY A 360 -20.61 23.53 -6.14
N SER A 361 -19.44 23.31 -6.74
CA SER A 361 -19.02 21.98 -7.25
C SER A 361 -18.44 21.03 -6.19
N ARG A 362 -18.55 21.37 -4.89
CA ARG A 362 -17.94 20.60 -3.80
C ARG A 362 -18.85 19.48 -3.32
N ILE A 363 -18.66 18.29 -3.90
CA ILE A 363 -19.42 17.08 -3.59
C ILE A 363 -18.90 16.31 -2.36
N ASN A 364 -17.75 16.71 -1.82
CA ASN A 364 -16.97 15.92 -0.87
C ASN A 364 -17.72 15.51 0.39
N MET A 365 -18.46 16.42 1.05
CA MET A 365 -19.23 16.08 2.26
C MET A 365 -20.41 15.15 1.97
N ILE A 366 -21.06 15.34 0.82
CA ILE A 366 -22.19 14.52 0.38
C ILE A 366 -21.70 13.09 0.14
N MET A 367 -20.64 12.92 -0.66
CA MET A 367 -20.06 11.61 -0.96
C MET A 367 -19.46 10.93 0.28
N GLN A 368 -18.86 11.70 1.20
CA GLN A 368 -18.34 11.18 2.46
C GLN A 368 -19.45 10.63 3.35
N SER A 369 -20.57 11.35 3.47
CA SER A 369 -21.72 10.88 4.27
C SER A 369 -22.38 9.65 3.65
N ALA A 370 -22.47 9.60 2.33
CA ALA A 370 -22.91 8.42 1.59
C ALA A 370 -22.00 7.20 1.84
N PHE A 371 -20.68 7.40 1.85
CA PHE A 371 -19.72 6.36 2.21
C PHE A 371 -19.99 5.80 3.61
N PHE A 372 -20.16 6.65 4.63
CA PHE A 372 -20.42 6.17 5.99
C PHE A 372 -21.72 5.36 6.10
N LYS A 373 -22.77 5.75 5.36
CA LYS A 373 -24.04 5.01 5.32
C LYS A 373 -23.88 3.63 4.67
N LEU A 374 -23.15 3.56 3.56
CA LEU A 374 -23.10 2.38 2.71
C LEU A 374 -22.00 1.38 3.12
N ALA A 375 -20.80 1.86 3.44
CA ALA A 375 -19.67 1.01 3.81
C ALA A 375 -19.79 0.41 5.22
N LYS A 376 -20.67 0.97 6.06
CA LYS A 376 -21.01 0.44 7.41
C LYS A 376 -19.79 0.14 8.28
N VAL A 377 -18.73 0.94 8.16
CA VAL A 377 -17.49 0.78 8.94
C VAL A 377 -17.74 1.04 10.43
N ILE A 378 -18.65 1.97 10.74
CA ILE A 378 -19.13 2.33 12.08
C ILE A 378 -20.65 2.54 12.03
N PRO A 379 -21.36 2.53 13.18
CA PRO A 379 -22.78 2.86 13.23
C PRO A 379 -23.07 4.23 12.60
N LEU A 380 -24.19 4.34 11.88
CA LEU A 380 -24.52 5.56 11.12
C LEU A 380 -24.68 6.78 12.03
N ASP A 381 -25.34 6.63 13.18
CA ASP A 381 -25.57 7.74 14.12
C ASP A 381 -24.24 8.30 14.66
N ASP A 382 -23.29 7.41 14.97
CA ASP A 382 -21.94 7.78 15.38
C ASP A 382 -21.20 8.48 14.25
N ALA A 383 -21.30 7.97 13.01
CA ALA A 383 -20.69 8.61 11.85
C ALA A 383 -21.21 10.04 11.64
N VAL A 384 -22.53 10.25 11.71
CA VAL A 384 -23.16 11.57 11.58
C VAL A 384 -22.65 12.51 12.66
N LYS A 385 -22.62 12.06 13.91
CA LYS A 385 -22.10 12.82 15.04
C LYS A 385 -20.65 13.25 14.79
N TYR A 386 -19.75 12.31 14.50
CA TYR A 386 -18.33 12.61 14.31
C TYR A 386 -18.06 13.48 13.09
N MET A 387 -18.81 13.31 12.00
CA MET A 387 -18.72 14.19 10.83
C MET A 387 -19.10 15.63 11.19
N LYS A 388 -20.23 15.84 11.90
CA LYS A 388 -20.67 17.18 12.31
C LYS A 388 -19.67 17.84 13.27
N GLU A 389 -19.11 17.07 14.22
CA GLU A 389 -18.03 17.56 15.11
C GLU A 389 -16.76 17.95 14.33
N ALA A 390 -16.35 17.14 13.34
CA ALA A 390 -15.20 17.42 12.48
C ALA A 390 -15.42 18.66 11.61
N ILE A 391 -16.64 18.84 11.06
CA ILE A 391 -17.05 20.03 10.31
C ILE A 391 -16.94 21.28 11.20
N LYS A 392 -17.48 21.25 12.43
CA LYS A 392 -17.38 22.37 13.37
C LYS A 392 -15.94 22.72 13.69
N LYS A 393 -15.08 21.72 13.92
CA LYS A 393 -13.65 21.92 14.17
C LYS A 393 -12.91 22.55 12.99
N THR A 394 -13.24 22.13 11.77
CA THR A 394 -12.55 22.55 10.54
C THR A 394 -13.04 23.91 10.02
N TYR A 395 -14.36 24.12 10.05
CA TYR A 395 -15.02 25.27 9.43
C TYR A 395 -15.63 26.26 10.40
N GLY A 396 -15.61 26.00 11.72
CA GLY A 396 -16.19 26.90 12.72
C GLY A 396 -15.63 28.32 12.67
N LYS A 397 -14.34 28.47 12.33
CA LYS A 397 -13.70 29.79 12.16
C LYS A 397 -14.14 30.53 10.88
N LYS A 398 -14.80 29.86 9.94
CA LYS A 398 -15.26 30.45 8.67
C LYS A 398 -16.70 30.97 8.74
N GLY A 399 -17.36 30.86 9.90
CA GLY A 399 -18.69 31.36 10.16
C GLY A 399 -19.78 30.28 10.13
N GLU A 400 -20.85 30.52 10.89
CA GLU A 400 -21.92 29.55 11.13
C GLU A 400 -22.65 29.14 9.85
N LYS A 401 -22.83 30.07 8.90
CA LYS A 401 -23.45 29.77 7.60
C LYS A 401 -22.74 28.62 6.87
N ILE A 402 -21.40 28.64 6.83
CA ILE A 402 -20.62 27.58 6.17
C ILE A 402 -20.76 26.26 6.94
N VAL A 403 -20.77 26.30 8.27
CA VAL A 403 -20.97 25.09 9.09
C VAL A 403 -22.33 24.46 8.80
N GLN A 404 -23.40 25.25 8.79
CA GLN A 404 -24.77 24.77 8.52
C GLN A 404 -24.93 24.21 7.11
N MET A 405 -24.32 24.83 6.10
CA MET A 405 -24.30 24.29 4.73
C MET A 405 -23.65 22.89 4.68
N ASN A 406 -22.54 22.69 5.40
CA ASN A 406 -21.89 21.38 5.45
C ASN A 406 -22.70 20.36 6.27
N TYR A 407 -23.43 20.78 7.30
CA TYR A 407 -24.37 19.90 8.02
C TYR A 407 -25.51 19.43 7.12
N GLN A 408 -26.12 20.35 6.37
CA GLN A 408 -27.14 20.01 5.38
C GLN A 408 -26.60 19.05 4.32
N ALA A 409 -25.35 19.22 3.89
CA ALA A 409 -24.72 18.31 2.93
C ALA A 409 -24.54 16.88 3.48
N VAL A 410 -24.25 16.74 4.78
CA VAL A 410 -24.20 15.42 5.44
C VAL A 410 -25.60 14.78 5.48
N ASP A 411 -26.61 15.55 5.89
CA ASP A 411 -27.98 15.04 6.00
C ASP A 411 -28.51 14.62 4.62
N LYS A 412 -28.32 15.47 3.60
CA LYS A 412 -28.71 15.18 2.21
C LYS A 412 -27.94 14.03 1.59
N GLY A 413 -26.65 13.87 1.88
CA GLY A 413 -25.89 12.74 1.34
C GLY A 413 -26.34 11.38 1.90
N ILE A 414 -26.97 11.37 3.07
CA ILE A 414 -27.61 10.17 3.64
C ILE A 414 -29.00 9.96 3.07
N GLU A 415 -29.82 11.02 2.98
CA GLU A 415 -31.22 10.95 2.54
C GLU A 415 -31.38 10.70 1.03
N SER A 416 -30.51 11.29 0.20
CA SER A 416 -30.67 11.31 -1.26
C SER A 416 -30.10 10.10 -1.98
N LEU A 417 -29.59 9.09 -1.25
CA LEU A 417 -29.08 7.86 -1.84
C LEU A 417 -30.21 7.02 -2.42
N ARG A 418 -30.11 6.69 -3.71
CA ARG A 418 -31.07 5.83 -4.41
C ARG A 418 -30.44 4.47 -4.70
N LYS A 419 -31.07 3.40 -4.22
CA LYS A 419 -30.69 2.04 -4.59
C LYS A 419 -31.29 1.72 -5.96
N VAL A 420 -30.45 1.37 -6.92
CA VAL A 420 -30.89 1.02 -8.27
C VAL A 420 -31.34 -0.44 -8.29
N LYS A 421 -32.55 -0.69 -8.81
CA LYS A 421 -32.98 -2.05 -9.12
C LYS A 421 -32.34 -2.49 -10.43
N ILE A 422 -31.35 -3.38 -10.34
CA ILE A 422 -30.64 -3.92 -11.52
C ILE A 422 -31.62 -4.79 -12.32
N PRO A 423 -31.91 -4.46 -13.59
CA PRO A 423 -32.75 -5.29 -14.45
C PRO A 423 -32.02 -6.57 -14.88
N ASP A 424 -32.72 -7.69 -14.97
CA ASP A 424 -32.15 -8.96 -15.46
C ASP A 424 -31.62 -8.85 -16.91
N SER A 425 -32.19 -7.94 -17.71
CA SER A 425 -31.75 -7.67 -19.09
C SER A 425 -30.30 -7.19 -19.19
N TRP A 426 -29.71 -6.69 -18.09
CA TRP A 426 -28.32 -6.23 -18.06
C TRP A 426 -27.30 -7.37 -18.14
N LYS A 427 -27.71 -8.61 -17.82
CA LYS A 427 -26.87 -9.80 -17.94
C LYS A 427 -26.42 -10.05 -19.37
N ASP A 428 -27.30 -9.78 -20.32
CA ASP A 428 -27.08 -10.03 -21.75
C ASP A 428 -26.82 -8.74 -22.53
N ALA A 429 -26.48 -7.64 -21.84
CA ALA A 429 -26.20 -6.37 -22.48
C ALA A 429 -25.11 -6.53 -23.56
N VAL A 430 -25.31 -5.99 -24.75
CA VAL A 430 -24.29 -5.98 -25.80
C VAL A 430 -23.74 -4.55 -25.88
N GLU A 431 -22.42 -4.42 -26.05
CA GLU A 431 -21.87 -3.10 -26.32
C GLU A 431 -22.47 -2.61 -27.64
N VAL A 432 -23.03 -1.39 -27.64
CA VAL A 432 -23.43 -0.75 -28.88
C VAL A 432 -22.13 -0.27 -29.52
N GLU A 433 -21.70 -0.95 -30.60
CA GLU A 433 -20.52 -0.56 -31.35
C GLU A 433 -20.68 0.86 -31.90
N ASP A 434 -20.15 1.85 -31.19
CA ASP A 434 -19.89 3.17 -31.76
C ASP A 434 -18.44 3.17 -32.28
N VAL A 435 -18.22 2.36 -33.32
CA VAL A 435 -16.90 2.19 -33.92
C VAL A 435 -16.75 3.17 -35.08
N ALA A 436 -16.29 4.37 -34.77
CA ALA A 436 -15.25 4.94 -35.60
C ALA A 436 -13.92 4.46 -34.99
N GLU A 437 -13.42 3.28 -35.42
CA GLU A 437 -12.00 2.96 -35.22
C GLU A 437 -11.23 4.02 -36.02
N ALA A 438 -10.89 5.12 -35.36
CA ALA A 438 -9.95 6.08 -35.91
C ALA A 438 -8.69 5.27 -36.26
N GLN A 439 -8.17 5.44 -37.48
CA GLN A 439 -6.87 4.89 -37.87
C GLN A 439 -5.79 5.56 -37.02
N GLU A 440 -5.61 5.06 -35.81
CA GLU A 440 -4.62 5.55 -34.88
C GLU A 440 -3.28 4.81 -35.09
N PRO A 441 -2.14 5.49 -34.89
CA PRO A 441 -0.84 4.84 -34.92
C PRO A 441 -0.74 3.69 -33.91
N GLU A 442 0.06 2.66 -34.23
CA GLU A 442 0.27 1.50 -33.35
C GLU A 442 0.73 1.89 -31.94
N PHE A 443 1.56 2.93 -31.81
CA PHE A 443 1.97 3.45 -30.50
C PHE A 443 0.79 3.95 -29.66
N ILE A 444 -0.20 4.61 -30.28
CA ILE A 444 -1.38 5.10 -29.56
C ILE A 444 -2.26 3.93 -29.12
N LYS A 445 -2.50 2.99 -30.04
CA LYS A 445 -3.33 1.81 -29.79
C LYS A 445 -2.72 0.87 -28.73
N ASN A 446 -1.42 0.61 -28.82
CA ASN A 446 -0.76 -0.45 -28.04
C ASN A 446 0.01 0.05 -26.81
N ILE A 447 0.29 1.37 -26.69
CA ILE A 447 1.06 1.93 -25.56
C ILE A 447 0.28 3.01 -24.81
N LEU A 448 -0.34 3.98 -25.50
CA LEU A 448 -0.98 5.12 -24.81
C LEU A 448 -2.36 4.78 -24.22
N ARG A 449 -3.15 3.95 -24.91
CA ARG A 449 -4.51 3.57 -24.49
C ARG A 449 -4.57 2.39 -23.50
N VAL A 450 -3.47 1.65 -23.34
CA VAL A 450 -3.40 0.39 -22.57
C VAL A 450 -3.19 0.63 -21.08
#